data_AF-A0A7S4ELV5-F1
#
_entry.id   AF-A0A7S4ELV5-F1
#
_cell.length_a   1.000
_cell.length_b   1.000
_cell.length_c   1.000
_cell.angle_alpha   90.00
_cell.angle_beta   90.00
_cell.angle_gamma   90.00
#
_symmetry.space_group_name_H-M   'P 1'
#
loop_
_entity.id
_entity.type
_entity.pdbx_description
1 polymer ?
#
loop_
_entity_poly.entity_id
_entity_poly.type
_entity_poly.pdbx_seq_one_letter_code
_entity_poly.pdbx_strand_id
1 'polypeptide(L)'
;NGIITVRVRVPTRTSTPTKLVFLLRIVLNIRITYLCDALHLPGPKMKISLKVALVIAFVMITQARMTVDGLSSSSSSTSSSPIPPPPPISVPVWSFATASTESTKKTTTSMNIMTFCTPVSISSPKLWALSFYHGTLTKDSFLANKNDSVCNNNNNNEQKKQNDNSGGDNSDDDSSTGILQLLTFDHRHLVPILGKKSGRDIDKSVACSEEGFPWWKTSNTNTAATATTSIEEPAAVDANENEKEEDDCCRKRSANHGNNSDFEVLPGCALYLQVECCRSSKSLIDAGDHVVAICKVTRTGVWQPEHDNDGGDDRIGGKIQWLDEVHDDSAISLPLGAMDESNALYSGRLRQEGII
;
A
#
# COMPACT_ATOMS: atom_id res chain seq x y z
N ASN A 1 -37.36 -31.77 31.87
CA ASN A 1 -36.16 -32.57 31.55
C ASN A 1 -35.98 -32.74 30.04
N GLY A 2 -35.98 -31.65 29.28
CA GLY A 2 -35.65 -31.67 27.85
C GLY A 2 -34.24 -31.15 27.65
N ILE A 3 -33.34 -31.96 27.08
CA ILE A 3 -32.00 -31.51 26.68
C ILE A 3 -32.16 -30.79 25.34
N ILE A 4 -31.91 -29.48 25.31
CA ILE A 4 -31.87 -28.70 24.07
C ILE A 4 -30.44 -28.68 23.58
N THR A 5 -30.18 -29.33 22.44
CA THR A 5 -28.85 -29.32 21.80
C THR A 5 -28.79 -28.16 20.80
N VAL A 6 -28.01 -27.13 21.11
CA VAL A 6 -27.77 -25.99 20.21
C VAL A 6 -26.46 -26.23 19.45
N ARG A 7 -26.53 -26.40 18.13
CA ARG A 7 -25.36 -26.57 17.27
C ARG A 7 -24.91 -25.21 16.73
N VAL A 8 -23.88 -24.64 17.33
CA VAL A 8 -23.31 -23.35 16.90
C VAL A 8 -22.16 -23.61 15.94
N ARG A 9 -22.26 -23.13 14.69
CA ARG A 9 -21.17 -23.20 13.71
C ARG A 9 -20.23 -22.02 13.93
N VAL A 10 -19.08 -22.28 14.54
CA VAL A 10 -18.05 -21.24 14.80
C VAL A 10 -17.16 -21.11 13.56
N PRO A 11 -16.89 -19.88 13.06
CA PRO A 11 -15.94 -19.66 11.97
C PRO A 11 -14.54 -20.14 12.35
N THR A 12 -13.87 -20.86 11.45
CA THR A 12 -12.62 -21.57 11.75
C THR A 12 -11.40 -20.67 11.99
N ARG A 13 -11.48 -19.37 11.69
CA ARG A 13 -10.31 -18.46 11.63
C ARG A 13 -10.15 -17.43 12.76
N THR A 14 -10.83 -17.59 13.90
CA THR A 14 -10.61 -16.68 15.05
C THR A 14 -9.66 -17.29 16.11
N SER A 15 -8.88 -16.44 16.77
CA SER A 15 -7.94 -16.82 17.83
C SER A 15 -8.68 -17.44 19.04
N THR A 16 -8.01 -18.32 19.79
CA THR A 16 -8.59 -19.02 20.95
C THR A 16 -9.30 -18.12 21.98
N PRO A 17 -8.82 -16.91 22.36
CA PRO A 17 -9.52 -16.06 23.31
C PRO A 17 -10.83 -15.46 22.75
N THR A 18 -10.90 -15.15 21.45
CA THR A 18 -12.12 -14.59 20.84
C THR A 18 -13.23 -15.62 20.72
N LYS A 19 -12.89 -16.90 20.54
CA LYS A 19 -13.86 -18.02 20.53
C LYS A 19 -14.58 -18.19 21.87
N LEU A 20 -13.86 -18.07 22.98
CA LEU A 20 -14.44 -18.19 24.32
C LEU A 20 -15.38 -17.03 24.63
N VAL A 21 -14.98 -15.80 24.32
CA VAL A 21 -15.82 -14.60 24.52
C VAL A 21 -17.09 -14.67 23.68
N PHE A 22 -17.00 -15.16 22.44
CA PHE A 22 -18.16 -15.31 21.56
C PHE A 22 -19.15 -16.37 22.08
N LEU A 23 -18.65 -17.54 22.50
CA LEU A 23 -19.48 -18.59 23.11
C LEU A 23 -20.14 -18.11 24.40
N LEU A 24 -19.41 -17.37 25.25
CA LEU A 24 -19.95 -16.83 26.50
C LEU A 24 -21.08 -15.83 26.22
N ARG A 25 -20.93 -14.96 25.20
CA ARG A 25 -21.98 -14.01 24.78
C ARG A 25 -23.24 -14.70 24.26
N ILE A 26 -23.09 -15.82 23.54
CA ILE A 26 -24.23 -16.60 23.06
C ILE A 26 -24.97 -17.26 24.22
N VAL A 27 -24.24 -17.95 25.11
CA VAL A 27 -24.83 -18.63 26.26
C VAL A 27 -25.52 -17.63 27.21
N LEU A 28 -24.92 -16.45 27.40
CA LEU A 28 -25.51 -15.39 28.22
C LEU A 28 -26.80 -14.83 27.60
N ASN A 29 -26.82 -14.55 26.30
CA ASN A 29 -28.03 -14.08 25.61
C ASN A 29 -29.18 -15.09 25.65
N ILE A 30 -28.86 -16.37 25.50
CA ILE A 30 -29.86 -17.45 25.60
C ILE A 30 -30.42 -17.48 27.03
N ARG A 31 -29.56 -17.51 28.06
CA ARG A 31 -30.02 -17.54 29.46
C ARG A 31 -30.84 -16.31 29.86
N ILE A 32 -30.43 -15.11 29.44
CA ILE A 32 -31.17 -13.87 29.73
C ILE A 32 -32.57 -13.91 29.09
N THR A 33 -32.68 -14.43 27.87
CA THR A 33 -33.97 -14.55 27.18
C THR A 33 -34.90 -15.53 27.90
N TYR A 34 -34.40 -16.71 28.27
CA TYR A 34 -35.17 -17.68 29.07
C TYR A 34 -35.59 -17.13 30.44
N LEU A 35 -34.71 -16.37 31.11
CA LEU A 35 -35.02 -15.76 32.40
C LEU A 35 -36.13 -14.70 32.27
N CYS A 36 -36.11 -13.89 31.21
CA CYS A 36 -37.16 -12.89 30.95
C CYS A 36 -38.53 -13.53 30.68
N ASP A 37 -38.55 -14.70 30.03
CA ASP A 37 -39.80 -15.41 29.75
C ASP A 37 -40.32 -16.18 30.98
N ALA A 38 -39.43 -16.72 31.82
CA ALA A 38 -39.81 -17.35 33.08
C ALA A 38 -40.47 -16.36 34.06
N LEU A 39 -40.02 -15.11 34.08
CA LEU A 39 -40.49 -14.07 35.02
C LEU A 39 -41.83 -13.42 34.64
N HIS A 40 -42.48 -13.81 33.53
CA HIS A 40 -43.79 -13.29 33.10
C HIS A 40 -43.90 -11.74 33.15
N LEU A 41 -42.84 -11.04 32.75
CA LEU A 41 -42.81 -9.58 32.84
C LEU A 41 -43.81 -8.94 31.86
N PRO A 42 -44.72 -8.07 32.32
CA PRO A 42 -45.73 -7.46 31.48
C PRO A 42 -45.11 -6.36 30.60
N GLY A 43 -45.11 -6.60 29.30
CA GLY A 43 -44.85 -5.59 28.27
C GLY A 43 -43.41 -5.56 27.71
N PRO A 44 -43.27 -5.22 26.41
CA PRO A 44 -41.98 -5.28 25.70
C PRO A 44 -40.95 -4.27 26.24
N LYS A 45 -41.41 -3.14 26.81
CA LYS A 45 -40.52 -2.10 27.36
C LYS A 45 -39.79 -2.57 28.63
N MET A 46 -40.44 -3.36 29.50
CA MET A 46 -39.79 -3.92 30.69
C MET A 46 -38.75 -5.00 30.32
N LYS A 47 -39.03 -5.81 29.29
CA LYS A 47 -38.08 -6.83 28.82
C LYS A 47 -36.78 -6.22 28.28
N ILE A 48 -36.86 -5.09 27.55
CA ILE A 48 -35.68 -4.40 27.02
C ILE A 48 -34.87 -3.77 28.15
N SER A 49 -35.54 -3.09 29.09
CA SER A 49 -34.88 -2.45 30.24
C SER A 49 -34.11 -3.47 31.11
N LEU A 50 -34.71 -4.63 31.39
CA LEU A 50 -34.07 -5.68 32.17
C LEU A 50 -32.87 -6.32 31.44
N LYS A 51 -32.97 -6.51 30.11
CA LYS A 51 -31.85 -7.00 29.30
C LYS A 51 -30.66 -6.05 29.35
N VAL A 52 -30.90 -4.75 29.21
CA VAL A 52 -29.85 -3.73 29.29
C VAL A 52 -29.24 -3.68 30.70
N ALA A 53 -30.06 -3.72 31.75
CA ALA A 53 -29.58 -3.73 33.13
C ALA A 53 -28.71 -4.96 33.45
N LEU A 54 -29.09 -6.15 32.96
CA LEU A 54 -28.30 -7.38 33.14
C LEU A 54 -26.97 -7.34 32.37
N VAL A 55 -26.94 -6.77 31.16
CA VAL A 55 -25.70 -6.59 30.40
C VAL A 55 -24.76 -5.63 31.12
N ILE A 56 -25.27 -4.50 31.62
CA ILE A 56 -24.46 -3.52 32.37
C ILE A 56 -23.95 -4.14 33.68
N ALA A 57 -24.80 -4.84 34.44
CA ALA A 57 -24.39 -5.52 35.67
C ALA A 57 -23.33 -6.59 35.39
N PHE A 58 -23.45 -7.35 34.30
CA PHE A 58 -22.44 -8.34 33.92
C PHE A 58 -21.11 -7.68 33.56
N VAL A 59 -21.12 -6.60 32.77
CA VAL A 59 -19.91 -5.83 32.43
C VAL A 59 -19.24 -5.30 33.70
N MET A 60 -20.01 -4.74 34.64
CA MET A 60 -19.50 -4.25 35.91
C MET A 60 -18.93 -5.36 36.80
N ILE A 61 -19.58 -6.53 36.88
CA ILE A 61 -19.07 -7.69 37.64
C ILE A 61 -17.77 -8.23 37.01
N THR A 62 -17.66 -8.23 35.67
CA THR A 62 -16.41 -8.63 35.00
C THR A 62 -15.28 -7.63 35.20
N GLN A 63 -15.57 -6.34 35.35
CA GLN A 63 -14.55 -5.33 35.66
C GLN A 63 -14.15 -5.35 37.15
N ALA A 64 -15.08 -5.63 38.05
CA ALA A 64 -14.81 -5.71 39.49
C ALA A 64 -13.99 -6.95 39.91
N ARG A 65 -13.93 -8.00 39.09
CA ARG A 65 -13.11 -9.21 39.35
C ARG A 65 -11.63 -9.10 38.95
N MET A 66 -11.19 -7.96 38.42
CA MET A 66 -9.76 -7.75 38.11
C MET A 66 -8.99 -7.01 39.21
N THR A 67 -9.64 -6.71 40.33
CA THR A 67 -9.00 -6.06 41.47
C THR A 67 -9.32 -6.83 42.73
N VAL A 68 -8.25 -7.31 43.39
CA VAL A 68 -8.12 -7.62 44.83
C VAL A 68 -7.86 -9.11 45.19
N ASP A 69 -6.70 -9.27 45.84
CA ASP A 69 -6.18 -10.30 46.76
C ASP A 69 -5.58 -11.63 46.26
N GLY A 70 -4.24 -11.62 46.15
CA GLY A 70 -3.44 -11.90 47.35
C GLY A 70 -3.62 -13.30 47.96
N LEU A 71 -3.28 -14.34 47.21
CA LEU A 71 -2.89 -15.62 47.80
C LEU A 71 -1.36 -15.73 47.76
N SER A 72 -0.77 -15.56 48.94
CA SER A 72 0.62 -15.83 49.29
C SER A 72 0.95 -17.30 49.05
N SER A 73 1.08 -17.68 47.77
CA SER A 73 1.79 -18.88 47.39
C SER A 73 3.26 -18.50 47.32
N SER A 74 4.06 -19.09 48.20
CA SER A 74 5.51 -19.18 48.14
C SER A 74 5.93 -19.94 46.88
N SER A 75 5.61 -19.36 45.73
CA SER A 75 6.24 -19.69 44.46
C SER A 75 7.63 -19.07 44.56
N SER A 76 8.63 -19.93 44.59
CA SER A 76 9.99 -19.56 44.28
C SER A 76 9.95 -18.82 42.95
N SER A 77 10.00 -17.49 43.03
CA SER A 77 10.17 -16.58 41.91
C SER A 77 11.52 -16.94 41.30
N THR A 78 11.48 -17.92 40.40
CA THR A 78 12.49 -18.09 39.37
C THR A 78 12.44 -16.80 38.59
N SER A 79 13.21 -15.83 39.05
CA SER A 79 13.51 -14.58 38.38
C SER A 79 14.12 -14.98 37.06
N SER A 80 13.28 -15.21 36.05
CA SER A 80 13.75 -15.41 34.69
C SER A 80 14.55 -14.17 34.39
N SER A 81 15.87 -14.33 34.25
CA SER A 81 16.75 -13.25 33.84
C SER A 81 16.09 -12.55 32.65
N PRO A 82 15.97 -11.21 32.66
CA PRO A 82 15.33 -10.49 31.57
C PRO A 82 15.92 -10.98 30.25
N ILE A 83 15.05 -11.39 29.33
CA ILE A 83 15.49 -11.88 28.02
C ILE A 83 16.32 -10.74 27.40
N PRO A 84 17.58 -11.01 27.01
CA PRO A 84 18.40 -9.97 26.42
C PRO A 84 17.69 -9.43 25.17
N PRO A 85 17.79 -8.12 24.89
CA PRO A 85 17.18 -7.55 23.70
C PRO A 85 17.71 -8.27 22.45
N PRO A 86 16.86 -8.52 21.44
CA PRO A 86 17.31 -9.14 20.21
C PRO A 86 18.41 -8.29 19.57
N PRO A 87 19.40 -8.90 18.91
CA PRO A 87 20.46 -8.16 18.24
C PRO A 87 19.87 -7.23 17.17
N PRO A 88 20.46 -6.05 16.95
CA PRO A 88 19.98 -5.12 15.93
C PRO A 88 20.02 -5.77 14.55
N ILE A 89 18.88 -5.81 13.86
CA ILE A 89 18.79 -6.34 12.50
C ILE A 89 19.27 -5.27 11.52
N SER A 90 20.16 -5.64 10.60
CA SER A 90 20.57 -4.80 9.47
C SER A 90 19.69 -5.13 8.27
N VAL A 91 18.97 -4.13 7.76
CA VAL A 91 18.08 -4.25 6.59
C VAL A 91 18.40 -3.15 5.58
N PRO A 92 18.18 -3.38 4.28
CA PRO A 92 18.35 -2.32 3.29
C PRO A 92 17.39 -1.15 3.57
N VAL A 93 17.84 0.06 3.25
CA VAL A 93 17.09 1.30 3.43
C VAL A 93 16.53 1.73 2.09
N TRP A 94 15.22 1.84 2.03
CA TRP A 94 14.52 2.28 0.84
C TRP A 94 13.89 3.64 1.06
N SER A 95 13.65 4.38 -0.01
CA SER A 95 12.63 5.41 -0.03
C SER A 95 11.45 4.95 -0.87
N PHE A 96 10.24 5.39 -0.50
CA PHE A 96 9.02 5.04 -1.22
C PHE A 96 8.31 6.31 -1.66
N ALA A 97 8.18 6.47 -2.98
CA ALA A 97 7.49 7.58 -3.62
C ALA A 97 6.10 7.15 -4.07
N THR A 98 5.10 7.97 -3.75
CA THR A 98 3.71 7.80 -4.22
C THR A 98 3.18 9.13 -4.71
N ALA A 99 2.34 9.09 -5.74
CA ALA A 99 1.60 10.25 -6.17
C ALA A 99 0.44 10.49 -5.19
N SER A 100 0.27 11.74 -4.79
CA SER A 100 -0.88 12.20 -4.03
C SER A 100 -1.74 13.05 -4.94
N THR A 101 -2.94 12.58 -5.25
CA THR A 101 -3.97 13.38 -5.90
C THR A 101 -4.71 14.17 -4.84
N GLU A 102 -4.23 15.37 -4.54
CA GLU A 102 -5.01 16.32 -3.77
C GLU A 102 -6.10 16.95 -4.67
N SER A 103 -7.17 17.49 -4.08
CA SER A 103 -8.36 18.00 -4.78
C SER A 103 -8.08 19.10 -5.81
N THR A 104 -6.88 19.66 -5.83
CA THR A 104 -6.49 20.87 -6.58
C THR A 104 -5.88 20.61 -7.97
N LYS A 105 -6.08 19.44 -8.58
CA LYS A 105 -5.53 19.03 -9.90
C LYS A 105 -4.00 18.94 -10.01
N LYS A 106 -3.25 19.44 -9.02
CA LYS A 106 -1.79 19.28 -8.98
C LYS A 106 -1.45 17.96 -8.32
N THR A 107 -0.80 17.06 -9.05
CA THR A 107 -0.18 15.87 -8.48
C THR A 107 1.03 16.29 -7.65
N THR A 108 1.07 15.88 -6.39
CA THR A 108 2.23 16.10 -5.51
C THR A 108 2.82 14.76 -5.14
N THR A 109 4.14 14.63 -5.22
CA THR A 109 4.82 13.40 -4.80
C THR A 109 4.98 13.39 -3.29
N SER A 110 4.65 12.29 -2.64
CA SER A 110 5.00 12.03 -1.24
C SER A 110 6.09 10.98 -1.17
N MET A 111 7.18 11.26 -0.45
CA MET A 111 8.30 10.34 -0.30
C MET A 111 8.74 10.18 1.16
N ASN A 112 8.88 8.93 1.61
CA ASN A 112 9.32 8.57 2.97
C ASN A 112 10.38 7.46 2.95
N ILE A 113 11.19 7.37 4.00
CA ILE A 113 12.03 6.18 4.25
C ILE A 113 11.15 4.98 4.58
N MET A 114 11.52 3.82 4.05
CA MET A 114 10.95 2.52 4.38
C MET A 114 12.06 1.50 4.59
N THR A 115 12.13 0.93 5.79
CA THR A 115 13.05 -0.16 6.15
C THR A 115 12.35 -1.51 6.24
N PHE A 116 11.02 -1.50 6.36
CA PHE A 116 10.18 -2.69 6.50
C PHE A 116 9.51 -3.03 5.18
N CYS A 117 10.32 -3.50 4.23
CA CYS A 117 9.83 -4.09 3.00
C CYS A 117 10.63 -5.35 2.67
N THR A 118 9.97 -6.36 2.10
CA THR A 118 10.59 -7.65 1.80
C THR A 118 9.92 -8.33 0.61
N PRO A 119 10.66 -9.03 -0.26
CA PRO A 119 10.07 -9.89 -1.28
C PRO A 119 9.29 -11.04 -0.64
N VAL A 120 8.10 -11.32 -1.18
CA VAL A 120 7.21 -12.41 -0.76
C VAL A 120 7.16 -13.52 -1.81
N SER A 121 7.20 -13.16 -3.10
CA SER A 121 7.21 -14.10 -4.21
C SER A 121 8.20 -13.66 -5.27
N ILE A 122 9.04 -14.60 -5.71
CA ILE A 122 9.97 -14.42 -6.83
C ILE A 122 9.39 -14.87 -8.17
N SER A 123 8.39 -15.77 -8.15
CA SER A 123 7.68 -16.21 -9.35
C SER A 123 6.72 -15.13 -9.83
N SER A 124 6.37 -15.13 -11.12
CA SER A 124 5.38 -14.21 -11.66
C SER A 124 3.97 -14.54 -11.11
N PRO A 125 3.22 -13.56 -10.57
CA PRO A 125 3.61 -12.16 -10.35
C PRO A 125 4.58 -12.01 -9.17
N LYS A 126 5.64 -11.20 -9.35
CA LYS A 126 6.58 -10.88 -8.27
C LYS A 126 5.86 -10.07 -7.20
N LEU A 127 5.91 -10.52 -5.94
CA LEU A 127 5.18 -9.89 -4.83
C LEU A 127 6.13 -9.38 -3.77
N TRP A 128 5.80 -8.22 -3.19
CA TRP A 128 6.52 -7.59 -2.08
C TRP A 128 5.55 -7.23 -0.96
N ALA A 129 5.98 -7.35 0.28
CA ALA A 129 5.26 -6.85 1.44
C ALA A 129 5.87 -5.50 1.84
N LEU A 130 5.06 -4.45 1.90
CA LEU A 130 5.46 -3.10 2.28
C LEU A 130 4.71 -2.70 3.56
N SER A 131 5.44 -2.24 4.58
CA SER A 131 4.86 -1.84 5.86
C SER A 131 4.81 -0.32 5.98
N PHE A 132 3.63 0.22 6.24
CA PHE A 132 3.37 1.65 6.32
C PHE A 132 2.91 2.06 7.71
N TYR A 133 3.50 3.10 8.27
CA TYR A 133 3.03 3.69 9.54
C TYR A 133 1.64 4.31 9.37
N HIS A 134 0.80 4.16 10.39
CA HIS A 134 -0.46 4.89 10.48
C HIS A 134 -0.24 6.41 10.51
N GLY A 135 -1.23 7.15 9.97
CA GLY A 135 -1.23 8.62 9.96
C GLY A 135 -0.20 9.28 9.03
N THR A 136 0.51 8.51 8.21
CA THR A 136 1.45 9.07 7.22
C THR A 136 0.75 9.39 5.90
N LEU A 137 1.13 10.52 5.30
CA LEU A 137 0.60 10.94 4.00
C LEU A 137 0.87 9.88 2.92
N THR A 138 2.07 9.29 2.93
CA THR A 138 2.46 8.23 1.99
C THR A 138 1.52 7.02 2.07
N LYS A 139 1.15 6.58 3.29
CA LYS A 139 0.17 5.50 3.47
C LYS A 139 -1.20 5.91 2.95
N ASP A 140 -1.66 7.11 3.32
CA ASP A 140 -2.98 7.59 2.90
C ASP A 140 -3.05 7.73 1.38
N SER A 141 -2.05 8.32 0.71
CA SER A 141 -2.02 8.47 -0.76
C SER A 141 -1.93 7.12 -1.48
N PHE A 142 -1.10 6.19 -0.99
CA PHE A 142 -0.90 4.90 -1.66
C PHE A 142 -2.03 3.90 -1.39
N LEU A 143 -2.62 3.90 -0.20
CA LEU A 143 -3.69 2.97 0.19
C LEU A 143 -5.10 3.59 0.11
N ALA A 144 -5.24 4.86 -0.28
CA ALA A 144 -6.54 5.51 -0.39
C ALA A 144 -7.47 4.71 -1.33
N ASN A 145 -8.61 4.30 -0.78
CA ASN A 145 -9.72 3.84 -1.59
C ASN A 145 -10.37 5.07 -2.21
N LYS A 146 -10.36 5.15 -3.55
CA LYS A 146 -10.99 6.23 -4.31
C LYS A 146 -12.49 6.40 -3.98
N ASN A 147 -13.12 5.36 -3.44
CA ASN A 147 -14.54 5.33 -3.09
C ASN A 147 -14.89 6.14 -1.84
N ASP A 148 -13.94 6.43 -0.95
CA ASP A 148 -14.25 7.14 0.32
C ASP A 148 -14.26 8.67 0.14
N SER A 149 -13.74 9.21 -0.96
CA SER A 149 -13.68 10.66 -1.20
C SER A 149 -14.99 11.27 -1.71
N VAL A 150 -16.02 10.46 -2.01
CA VAL A 150 -17.27 10.94 -2.63
C VAL A 150 -18.28 11.49 -1.60
N CYS A 151 -18.11 11.25 -0.30
CA CYS A 151 -19.23 11.35 0.63
C CYS A 151 -19.31 12.62 1.52
N ASN A 152 -18.37 13.57 1.46
CA ASN A 152 -18.33 14.66 2.46
C ASN A 152 -18.71 16.06 1.97
N ASN A 153 -19.34 16.18 0.78
CA ASN A 153 -19.86 17.45 0.25
C ASN A 153 -21.38 17.61 0.40
N ASN A 154 -22.00 16.98 1.41
CA ASN A 154 -23.39 17.22 1.76
C ASN A 154 -23.53 18.47 2.63
N ASN A 155 -23.36 19.64 2.02
CA ASN A 155 -23.96 20.87 2.51
C ASN A 155 -25.11 21.26 1.57
N ASN A 156 -26.31 20.87 2.00
CA ASN A 156 -27.60 21.53 1.78
C ASN A 156 -27.84 22.18 0.40
N ASN A 157 -28.46 21.45 -0.52
CA ASN A 157 -29.53 22.00 -1.36
C ASN A 157 -30.41 20.87 -1.87
N GLU A 158 -31.54 20.69 -1.19
CA GLU A 158 -32.66 19.90 -1.68
C GLU A 158 -33.19 20.47 -3.01
N GLN A 159 -33.69 19.55 -3.85
CA GLN A 159 -34.51 19.77 -5.05
C GLN A 159 -33.79 20.08 -6.36
N LYS A 160 -33.35 19.03 -7.08
CA LYS A 160 -33.89 18.78 -8.42
C LYS A 160 -33.82 17.31 -8.82
N LYS A 161 -34.94 16.87 -9.38
CA LYS A 161 -35.32 15.52 -9.73
C LYS A 161 -34.71 15.09 -11.07
N GLN A 162 -34.26 13.83 -11.07
CA GLN A 162 -34.52 12.79 -12.06
C GLN A 162 -33.90 12.85 -13.47
N ASN A 163 -33.51 11.62 -13.84
CA ASN A 163 -33.21 11.06 -15.16
C ASN A 163 -31.83 11.39 -15.69
N ASP A 164 -30.92 10.42 -15.60
CA ASP A 164 -30.18 9.97 -16.78
C ASP A 164 -29.70 8.52 -16.60
N ASN A 165 -30.06 7.68 -17.57
CA ASN A 165 -29.57 6.32 -17.77
C ASN A 165 -28.17 6.39 -18.40
N SER A 166 -27.11 6.59 -17.62
CA SER A 166 -25.74 6.41 -18.12
C SER A 166 -25.26 5.00 -17.78
N GLY A 167 -25.62 4.06 -18.64
CA GLY A 167 -25.01 2.73 -18.69
C GLY A 167 -23.60 2.81 -19.27
N GLY A 168 -22.65 2.16 -18.61
CA GLY A 168 -21.28 1.98 -19.09
C GLY A 168 -20.21 2.32 -18.05
N ASP A 169 -20.37 1.82 -16.82
CA ASP A 169 -19.38 1.98 -15.75
C ASP A 169 -18.22 1.01 -15.98
N ASN A 170 -17.37 1.31 -16.97
CA ASN A 170 -16.03 0.75 -17.08
C ASN A 170 -15.19 1.40 -15.99
N SER A 171 -15.37 0.92 -14.76
CA SER A 171 -14.48 1.20 -13.65
C SER A 171 -13.13 0.55 -13.94
N ASP A 172 -12.33 1.22 -14.77
CA ASP A 172 -10.92 0.91 -14.94
C ASP A 172 -10.32 0.79 -13.53
N ASP A 173 -9.82 -0.41 -13.25
CA ASP A 173 -9.28 -0.81 -11.95
C ASP A 173 -8.21 0.21 -11.54
N ASP A 174 -8.58 1.13 -10.66
CA ASP A 174 -7.87 2.38 -10.37
C ASP A 174 -6.61 2.14 -9.53
N SER A 175 -5.89 1.04 -9.75
CA SER A 175 -4.81 0.54 -8.90
C SER A 175 -3.81 1.65 -8.54
N SER A 176 -3.51 1.80 -7.25
CA SER A 176 -2.52 2.77 -6.79
C SER A 176 -1.13 2.24 -7.03
N THR A 177 -0.30 3.06 -7.66
CA THR A 177 1.08 2.74 -7.99
C THR A 177 2.04 3.60 -7.17
N GLY A 178 3.23 3.08 -6.93
CA GLY A 178 4.31 3.77 -6.24
C GLY A 178 5.67 3.24 -6.68
N ILE A 179 6.74 3.95 -6.32
CA ILE A 179 8.11 3.58 -6.68
C ILE A 179 8.92 3.38 -5.40
N LEU A 180 9.43 2.17 -5.23
CA LEU A 180 10.34 1.80 -4.17
C LEU A 180 11.79 1.94 -4.67
N GLN A 181 12.61 2.69 -3.96
CA GLN A 181 13.93 3.14 -4.42
C GLN A 181 15.00 2.72 -3.41
N LEU A 182 15.95 1.87 -3.83
CA LEU A 182 17.00 1.37 -2.95
C LEU A 182 18.08 2.44 -2.79
N LEU A 183 18.20 3.01 -1.60
CA LEU A 183 19.15 4.08 -1.34
C LEU A 183 20.58 3.53 -1.36
N THR A 184 21.50 4.30 -1.92
CA THR A 184 22.96 4.06 -1.80
C THR A 184 23.53 4.79 -0.59
N PHE A 185 24.79 4.51 -0.25
CA PHE A 185 25.47 5.18 0.87
C PHE A 185 25.55 6.71 0.72
N ASP A 186 25.55 7.23 -0.51
CA ASP A 186 25.57 8.66 -0.78
C ASP A 186 24.30 9.37 -0.30
N HIS A 187 23.18 8.64 -0.24
CA HIS A 187 21.88 9.15 0.23
C HIS A 187 21.74 9.18 1.76
N ARG A 188 22.77 8.81 2.54
CA ARG A 188 22.67 8.71 4.02
C ARG A 188 22.17 10.01 4.68
N HIS A 189 22.51 11.17 4.14
CA HIS A 189 22.08 12.48 4.63
C HIS A 189 20.59 12.75 4.44
N LEU A 190 19.93 12.01 3.53
CA LEU A 190 18.50 12.10 3.32
C LEU A 190 17.70 11.34 4.37
N VAL A 191 18.30 10.44 5.13
CA VAL A 191 17.59 9.61 6.12
C VAL A 191 16.88 10.46 7.18
N PRO A 192 17.52 11.47 7.81
CA PRO A 192 16.85 12.38 8.74
C PRO A 192 15.76 13.24 8.08
N ILE A 193 15.87 13.56 6.78
CA ILE A 193 14.89 14.37 6.04
C ILE A 193 13.66 13.53 5.72
N LEU A 194 13.87 12.38 5.12
CA LEU A 194 12.83 11.47 4.64
C LEU A 194 12.18 10.67 5.78
N GLY A 195 12.89 10.45 6.89
CA GLY A 195 12.41 9.75 8.08
C GLY A 195 11.53 10.58 9.02
N LYS A 196 11.42 11.90 8.82
CA LYS A 196 10.50 12.75 9.58
C LYS A 196 9.04 12.30 9.36
N LYS A 197 8.29 12.27 10.46
CA LYS A 197 6.99 11.58 10.62
C LYS A 197 5.91 12.03 9.64
N SER A 198 6.03 13.21 9.01
CA SER A 198 5.02 13.67 8.08
C SER A 198 5.60 14.56 6.99
N GLY A 199 5.15 14.37 5.75
CA GLY A 199 5.33 15.36 4.68
C GLY A 199 4.60 16.68 4.94
N ARG A 200 3.90 16.81 6.07
CA ARG A 200 3.28 18.07 6.53
C ARG A 200 4.25 18.96 7.30
N ASP A 201 5.36 18.43 7.78
CA ASP A 201 6.26 19.16 8.70
C ASP A 201 7.31 19.99 7.93
N ILE A 202 7.74 19.49 6.77
CA ILE A 202 8.77 20.10 5.93
C ILE A 202 8.53 19.73 4.47
N ASP A 203 8.84 20.66 3.57
CA ASP A 203 8.93 20.34 2.14
C ASP A 203 10.17 19.47 1.90
N LYS A 204 9.94 18.15 1.87
CA LYS A 204 11.01 17.15 1.69
C LYS A 204 11.68 17.28 0.33
N SER A 205 10.97 17.76 -0.69
CA SER A 205 11.55 17.92 -2.03
C SER A 205 12.61 19.01 -2.04
N VAL A 206 12.31 20.15 -1.42
CA VAL A 206 13.24 21.27 -1.26
C VAL A 206 14.42 20.86 -0.38
N ALA A 207 14.16 20.24 0.77
CA ALA A 207 15.23 19.79 1.67
C ALA A 207 16.16 18.75 1.02
N CYS A 208 15.63 17.80 0.24
CA CYS A 208 16.48 16.87 -0.53
C CYS A 208 17.29 17.60 -1.61
N SER A 209 16.71 18.61 -2.27
CA SER A 209 17.41 19.43 -3.26
C SER A 209 18.56 20.23 -2.65
N GLU A 210 18.40 20.75 -1.42
CA GLU A 210 19.47 21.46 -0.69
C GLU A 210 20.65 20.54 -0.36
N GLU A 211 20.39 19.24 -0.14
CA GLU A 211 21.41 18.21 0.05
C GLU A 211 22.02 17.69 -1.27
N GLY A 212 21.65 18.28 -2.42
CA GLY A 212 22.16 17.86 -3.74
C GLY A 212 21.41 16.70 -4.38
N PHE A 213 20.23 16.33 -3.86
CA PHE A 213 19.38 15.26 -4.39
C PHE A 213 18.00 15.81 -4.80
N PRO A 214 17.93 16.67 -5.83
CA PRO A 214 16.65 17.17 -6.32
C PRO A 214 15.80 15.99 -6.79
N TRP A 215 14.49 16.05 -6.54
CA TRP A 215 13.60 15.00 -7.04
C TRP A 215 13.39 15.16 -8.54
N TRP A 216 13.54 14.06 -9.27
CA TRP A 216 13.51 14.00 -10.72
C TRP A 216 12.14 13.55 -11.23
N LYS A 217 11.57 14.29 -12.16
CA LYS A 217 10.32 13.89 -12.81
C LYS A 217 10.59 12.77 -13.80
N THR A 218 9.84 11.70 -13.67
CA THR A 218 9.85 10.61 -14.65
C THR A 218 9.19 11.09 -15.94
N SER A 219 9.99 11.48 -16.94
CA SER A 219 9.45 11.84 -18.26
C SER A 219 8.95 10.57 -18.93
N ASN A 220 7.63 10.45 -19.06
CA ASN A 220 7.01 9.36 -19.81
C ASN A 220 7.33 9.52 -21.30
N THR A 221 8.44 8.91 -21.74
CA THR A 221 8.90 8.96 -23.14
C THR A 221 8.13 8.01 -24.06
N ASN A 222 7.11 7.31 -23.57
CA ASN A 222 6.23 6.46 -24.38
C ASN A 222 5.33 7.21 -25.37
N THR A 223 5.44 8.55 -25.45
CA THR A 223 4.80 9.37 -26.50
C THR A 223 5.74 9.63 -27.69
N ALA A 224 6.79 8.82 -27.88
CA ALA A 224 7.70 8.95 -29.02
C ALA A 224 7.14 8.26 -30.28
N ALA A 225 6.74 9.10 -31.24
CA ALA A 225 6.96 8.92 -32.68
C ALA A 225 6.13 7.86 -33.45
N THR A 226 4.81 7.98 -33.43
CA THR A 226 4.01 7.78 -34.67
C THR A 226 3.85 9.11 -35.39
N ALA A 227 4.95 9.84 -35.59
CA ALA A 227 4.99 10.90 -36.59
C ALA A 227 5.41 10.25 -37.90
N THR A 228 4.43 9.63 -38.57
CA THR A 228 4.57 9.12 -39.93
C THR A 228 5.12 10.24 -40.79
N THR A 229 6.38 10.11 -41.18
CA THR A 229 6.99 10.95 -42.21
C THR A 229 6.24 10.60 -43.49
N SER A 230 5.25 11.41 -43.84
CA SER A 230 4.56 11.34 -45.11
C SER A 230 5.56 11.68 -46.22
N ILE A 231 6.19 10.65 -46.77
CA ILE A 231 6.82 10.70 -48.07
C ILE A 231 5.67 10.84 -49.07
N GLU A 232 5.53 12.02 -49.67
CA GLU A 232 4.79 12.20 -50.92
C GLU A 232 5.48 11.37 -51.99
N GLU A 233 4.87 10.27 -52.42
CA GLU A 233 5.18 9.60 -53.68
C GLU A 233 3.94 9.67 -54.60
N PRO A 234 4.08 10.10 -55.87
CA PRO A 234 2.95 10.40 -56.72
C PRO A 234 2.39 9.18 -57.46
N ALA A 235 1.05 9.14 -57.49
CA ALA A 235 0.11 8.45 -58.37
C ALA A 235 0.62 7.51 -59.50
N ALA A 236 0.18 6.24 -59.41
CA ALA A 236 -0.42 5.47 -60.52
C ALA A 236 -1.22 4.29 -59.90
N VAL A 237 -2.56 4.33 -59.91
CA VAL A 237 -3.46 3.52 -60.77
C VAL A 237 -3.06 2.05 -60.85
N ASP A 238 -3.77 1.18 -60.12
CA ASP A 238 -4.54 0.10 -60.75
C ASP A 238 -5.52 -0.54 -59.76
N ALA A 239 -6.72 -0.78 -60.27
CA ALA A 239 -7.84 -1.40 -59.57
C ALA A 239 -7.64 -2.92 -59.50
N ASN A 240 -7.84 -3.50 -58.31
CA ASN A 240 -8.30 -4.88 -58.25
C ASN A 240 -9.12 -5.13 -56.99
N GLU A 241 -10.38 -5.46 -57.23
CA GLU A 241 -11.35 -5.94 -56.25
C GLU A 241 -11.13 -7.44 -55.98
N ASN A 242 -11.37 -7.83 -54.72
CA ASN A 242 -11.48 -9.19 -54.15
C ASN A 242 -10.32 -9.54 -53.19
N GLU A 243 -10.63 -9.66 -51.90
CA GLU A 243 -10.88 -10.96 -51.25
C GLU A 243 -11.00 -10.81 -49.72
N LYS A 244 -12.14 -11.28 -49.21
CA LYS A 244 -12.40 -11.95 -47.91
C LYS A 244 -11.99 -11.26 -46.60
N GLU A 245 -13.02 -10.70 -45.97
CA GLU A 245 -13.20 -10.64 -44.51
C GLU A 245 -13.03 -12.05 -43.89
N GLU A 246 -12.02 -12.22 -43.05
CA GLU A 246 -12.01 -13.23 -42.00
C GLU A 246 -12.02 -12.52 -40.63
N ASP A 247 -13.07 -12.83 -39.86
CA ASP A 247 -13.28 -12.44 -38.48
C ASP A 247 -12.16 -12.93 -37.56
N ASP A 248 -11.15 -12.09 -37.28
CA ASP A 248 -10.18 -12.34 -36.20
C ASP A 248 -10.44 -11.41 -35.00
N CYS A 249 -11.46 -11.76 -34.23
CA CYS A 249 -11.93 -10.98 -33.08
C CYS A 249 -11.13 -11.23 -31.79
N CYS A 250 -10.01 -11.96 -31.82
CA CYS A 250 -9.51 -12.65 -30.62
C CYS A 250 -8.01 -12.56 -30.32
N ARG A 251 -7.29 -11.45 -30.54
CA ARG A 251 -5.97 -11.26 -29.84
C ARG A 251 -5.32 -9.88 -29.78
N LYS A 252 -6.09 -8.80 -29.65
CA LYS A 252 -5.53 -7.48 -29.30
C LYS A 252 -6.27 -6.90 -28.10
N ARG A 253 -6.05 -7.48 -26.92
CA ARG A 253 -6.18 -6.71 -25.67
C ARG A 253 -5.07 -5.66 -25.73
N SER A 254 -5.43 -4.52 -26.29
CA SER A 254 -4.66 -3.30 -26.32
C SER A 254 -3.98 -3.15 -24.96
N ALA A 255 -2.65 -2.98 -24.96
CA ALA A 255 -1.89 -2.58 -23.79
C ALA A 255 -2.53 -1.29 -23.29
N ASN A 256 -3.45 -1.46 -22.34
CA ASN A 256 -4.30 -0.39 -21.87
C ASN A 256 -3.36 0.67 -21.33
N HIS A 257 -3.45 1.86 -21.93
CA HIS A 257 -2.55 2.97 -21.76
C HIS A 257 -2.62 3.37 -20.28
N GLY A 258 -1.75 2.77 -19.47
CA GLY A 258 -1.78 2.90 -18.03
C GLY A 258 -1.72 4.37 -17.68
N ASN A 259 -2.63 4.83 -16.81
CA ASN A 259 -2.63 6.18 -16.26
C ASN A 259 -1.25 6.46 -15.68
N ASN A 260 -0.41 7.08 -16.51
CA ASN A 260 1.01 7.18 -16.27
C ASN A 260 1.17 8.35 -15.32
N SER A 261 1.13 8.02 -14.03
CA SER A 261 1.26 8.99 -12.97
C SER A 261 2.67 9.54 -13.06
N ASP A 262 2.79 10.85 -13.25
CA ASP A 262 4.09 11.50 -13.17
C ASP A 262 4.57 11.41 -11.72
N PHE A 263 5.56 10.55 -11.47
CA PHE A 263 6.22 10.45 -10.17
C PHE A 263 7.51 11.24 -10.19
N GLU A 264 7.84 11.82 -9.04
CA GLU A 264 9.18 12.31 -8.77
C GLU A 264 9.98 11.24 -8.00
N VAL A 265 11.24 11.06 -8.37
CA VAL A 265 12.14 10.02 -7.86
C VAL A 265 13.47 10.63 -7.41
N LEU A 266 14.21 9.94 -6.54
CA LEU A 266 15.58 10.33 -6.20
C LEU A 266 16.54 9.84 -7.29
N PRO A 267 17.49 10.66 -7.76
CA PRO A 267 18.52 10.22 -8.70
C PRO A 267 19.50 9.26 -8.02
N GLY A 268 20.21 8.43 -8.81
CA GLY A 268 21.34 7.64 -8.31
C GLY A 268 21.01 6.51 -7.32
N CYS A 269 19.74 6.13 -7.14
CA CYS A 269 19.40 4.97 -6.33
C CYS A 269 19.88 3.70 -7.03
N ALA A 270 20.25 2.67 -6.24
CA ALA A 270 20.77 1.43 -6.77
C ALA A 270 19.70 0.65 -7.58
N LEU A 271 18.43 0.77 -7.18
CA LEU A 271 17.31 0.05 -7.80
C LEU A 271 16.01 0.83 -7.66
N TYR A 272 15.17 0.71 -8.67
CA TYR A 272 13.80 1.23 -8.67
C TYR A 272 12.84 0.06 -8.94
N LEU A 273 11.84 -0.10 -8.08
CA LEU A 273 10.75 -1.05 -8.26
C LEU A 273 9.45 -0.27 -8.35
N GLN A 274 8.80 -0.31 -9.51
CA GLN A 274 7.41 0.16 -9.59
C GLN A 274 6.52 -0.94 -9.03
N VAL A 275 5.68 -0.56 -8.07
CA VAL A 275 4.79 -1.48 -7.37
C VAL A 275 3.36 -1.00 -7.45
N GLU A 276 2.45 -1.96 -7.51
CA GLU A 276 1.02 -1.76 -7.56
C GLU A 276 0.38 -2.42 -6.33
N CYS A 277 -0.43 -1.66 -5.57
CA CYS A 277 -1.11 -2.21 -4.40
C CYS A 277 -2.21 -3.19 -4.85
N CYS A 278 -2.11 -4.45 -4.44
CA CYS A 278 -3.15 -5.44 -4.74
C CYS A 278 -4.40 -5.13 -3.91
N ARG A 279 -5.42 -4.48 -4.47
CA ARG A 279 -6.60 -3.97 -3.71
C ARG A 279 -7.63 -5.01 -3.28
N SER A 280 -7.33 -6.30 -3.37
CA SER A 280 -8.20 -7.30 -2.73
C SER A 280 -8.28 -6.97 -1.24
N SER A 281 -9.48 -6.77 -0.68
CA SER A 281 -9.70 -6.40 0.74
C SER A 281 -9.04 -7.33 1.77
N LYS A 282 -8.47 -8.46 1.32
CA LYS A 282 -7.70 -9.42 2.09
C LYS A 282 -6.17 -9.17 2.08
N SER A 283 -5.67 -8.18 1.36
CA SER A 283 -4.23 -7.93 1.17
C SER A 283 -3.62 -6.96 2.20
N LEU A 284 -4.46 -6.18 2.89
CA LEU A 284 -4.02 -5.29 3.95
C LEU A 284 -4.04 -6.05 5.28
N ILE A 285 -2.89 -6.12 5.92
CA ILE A 285 -2.69 -6.79 7.20
C ILE A 285 -2.43 -5.71 8.25
N ASP A 286 -3.32 -5.61 9.23
CA ASP A 286 -3.10 -4.80 10.42
C ASP A 286 -2.01 -5.45 11.29
N ALA A 287 -0.92 -4.72 11.49
CA ALA A 287 0.27 -5.15 12.23
C ALA A 287 0.56 -4.23 13.43
N GLY A 288 -0.46 -3.59 14.00
CA GLY A 288 -0.33 -2.75 15.19
C GLY A 288 -0.19 -1.27 14.86
N ASP A 289 1.03 -0.73 14.90
CA ASP A 289 1.34 0.65 14.50
C ASP A 289 1.59 0.79 12.99
N HIS A 290 1.49 -0.32 12.27
CA HIS A 290 1.67 -0.43 10.84
C HIS A 290 0.50 -1.12 10.13
N VAL A 291 0.33 -0.78 8.85
CA VAL A 291 -0.43 -1.57 7.87
C VAL A 291 0.54 -2.17 6.88
N VAL A 292 0.51 -3.49 6.73
CA VAL A 292 1.31 -4.20 5.71
C VAL A 292 0.44 -4.44 4.47
N ALA A 293 0.91 -3.94 3.32
CA ALA A 293 0.29 -4.19 2.03
C ALA A 293 1.12 -5.21 1.23
N ILE A 294 0.44 -6.13 0.56
CA ILE A 294 1.06 -6.98 -0.45
C ILE A 294 0.93 -6.29 -1.81
N CYS A 295 2.06 -5.97 -2.42
CA CYS A 295 2.16 -5.25 -3.68
C CYS A 295 2.73 -6.15 -4.76
N LYS A 296 2.24 -5.96 -5.99
CA LYS A 296 2.79 -6.59 -7.18
C LYS A 296 3.87 -5.69 -7.76
N VAL A 297 5.04 -6.24 -8.07
CA VAL A 297 6.06 -5.50 -8.83
C VAL A 297 5.65 -5.51 -10.30
N THR A 298 5.45 -4.32 -10.86
CA THR A 298 5.09 -4.14 -12.26
C THR A 298 6.31 -3.89 -13.13
N ARG A 299 7.30 -3.14 -12.62
CA ARG A 299 8.51 -2.77 -13.36
C ARG A 299 9.74 -2.78 -12.47
N THR A 300 10.91 -2.91 -13.08
CA THR A 300 12.21 -2.85 -12.42
C THR A 300 13.12 -1.99 -13.24
N GLY A 301 13.78 -1.01 -12.62
CA GLY A 301 14.62 -0.06 -13.33
C GLY A 301 15.88 0.30 -12.58
N VAL A 302 16.83 0.86 -13.32
CA VAL A 302 18.12 1.35 -12.81
C VAL A 302 18.30 2.80 -13.21
N TRP A 303 19.02 3.58 -12.41
CA TRP A 303 19.34 4.95 -12.76
C TRP A 303 20.38 4.98 -13.88
N GLN A 304 20.07 5.68 -14.97
CA GLN A 304 21.05 6.02 -16.00
C GLN A 304 21.35 7.51 -15.91
N PRO A 305 22.58 7.90 -15.51
CA PRO A 305 22.99 9.29 -15.62
C PRO A 305 22.99 9.71 -17.09
N GLU A 306 22.45 10.88 -17.38
CA GLU A 306 22.56 11.48 -18.71
C GLU A 306 23.96 12.09 -18.80
N HIS A 307 24.80 11.52 -19.67
CA HIS A 307 26.06 12.15 -20.04
C HIS A 307 25.76 13.20 -21.11
N ASP A 308 25.80 14.46 -20.73
CA ASP A 308 25.83 15.55 -21.70
C ASP A 308 27.13 15.43 -22.50
N ASN A 309 27.02 14.89 -23.71
CA ASN A 309 28.15 14.75 -24.65
C ASN A 309 28.79 16.12 -24.99
N ASP A 310 28.12 17.22 -24.65
CA ASP A 310 28.54 18.59 -24.95
C ASP A 310 29.48 19.22 -23.89
N GLY A 311 29.96 18.45 -22.91
CA GLY A 311 31.10 18.86 -22.07
C GLY A 311 30.87 20.12 -21.23
N GLY A 312 29.60 20.45 -20.94
CA GLY A 312 29.23 21.67 -20.24
C GLY A 312 28.22 21.40 -19.11
N ASP A 313 28.67 21.62 -17.88
CA ASP A 313 27.92 21.61 -16.62
C ASP A 313 27.69 20.20 -16.01
N ASP A 314 28.25 19.95 -14.81
CA ASP A 314 28.09 18.73 -14.00
C ASP A 314 26.66 18.62 -13.43
N ARG A 315 25.64 18.86 -14.24
CA ARG A 315 24.26 18.70 -13.81
C ARG A 315 24.02 17.20 -13.63
N ILE A 316 23.48 16.86 -12.47
CA ILE A 316 23.05 15.51 -12.10
C ILE A 316 21.77 15.21 -12.90
N GLY A 317 21.95 15.04 -14.20
CA GLY A 317 20.97 14.62 -15.19
C GLY A 317 20.74 13.11 -15.13
N GLY A 318 19.54 12.62 -15.38
CA GLY A 318 19.35 11.20 -15.60
C GLY A 318 17.91 10.73 -15.73
N LYS A 319 17.77 9.45 -16.07
CA LYS A 319 16.47 8.81 -16.20
C LYS A 319 16.51 7.39 -15.64
N ILE A 320 15.35 6.89 -15.24
CA ILE A 320 15.21 5.47 -14.93
C ILE A 320 15.14 4.72 -16.25
N GLN A 321 16.10 3.81 -16.48
CA GLN A 321 15.98 2.81 -17.53
C GLN A 321 15.19 1.63 -16.96
N TRP A 322 13.98 1.43 -17.47
CA TRP A 322 13.15 0.28 -17.13
C TRP A 322 13.63 -0.96 -17.90
N LEU A 323 13.91 -2.04 -17.18
CA LEU A 323 14.50 -3.26 -17.73
C LEU A 323 13.49 -4.09 -18.55
N ASP A 324 12.20 -3.81 -18.40
CA ASP A 324 11.10 -4.41 -19.16
C ASP A 324 10.90 -3.80 -20.56
N GLU A 325 11.52 -2.65 -20.86
CA GLU A 325 11.35 -1.98 -22.17
C GLU A 325 12.33 -2.44 -23.26
N VAL A 326 13.26 -3.36 -22.95
CA VAL A 326 14.28 -3.80 -23.92
C VAL A 326 13.61 -4.64 -25.02
N HIS A 327 13.44 -4.05 -26.21
CA HIS A 327 12.93 -4.73 -27.40
C HIS A 327 13.91 -5.80 -27.92
N ASP A 328 13.35 -6.95 -28.31
CA ASP A 328 14.03 -8.23 -28.61
C ASP A 328 15.11 -8.18 -29.71
N ASP A 329 15.22 -7.11 -30.49
CA ASP A 329 16.04 -7.13 -31.72
C ASP A 329 17.50 -6.71 -31.52
N SER A 330 17.83 -6.15 -30.36
CA SER A 330 19.21 -5.85 -30.02
C SER A 330 19.53 -6.52 -28.70
N ALA A 331 20.16 -7.70 -28.78
CA ALA A 331 20.87 -8.36 -27.68
C ALA A 331 22.07 -7.51 -27.25
N ILE A 332 21.83 -6.23 -26.95
CA ILE A 332 22.70 -5.38 -26.17
C ILE A 332 22.80 -6.14 -24.86
N SER A 333 23.96 -6.74 -24.64
CA SER A 333 24.44 -7.09 -23.32
C SER A 333 24.27 -5.82 -22.50
N LEU A 334 23.13 -5.71 -21.82
CA LEU A 334 22.91 -4.67 -20.83
C LEU A 334 24.18 -4.70 -20.02
N PRO A 335 24.89 -3.57 -19.85
CA PRO A 335 25.84 -3.49 -18.78
C PRO A 335 24.98 -3.60 -17.52
N LEU A 336 24.69 -4.84 -17.09
CA LEU A 336 24.81 -5.25 -15.72
C LEU A 336 26.28 -5.02 -15.32
N GLY A 337 26.81 -3.80 -15.50
CA GLY A 337 27.68 -3.18 -14.53
C GLY A 337 26.82 -3.24 -13.30
N ALA A 338 27.03 -4.33 -12.57
CA ALA A 338 26.08 -4.91 -11.66
C ALA A 338 25.60 -3.81 -10.74
N MET A 339 24.32 -3.83 -10.37
CA MET A 339 23.92 -3.17 -9.14
C MET A 339 25.02 -3.41 -8.12
N ASP A 340 25.75 -2.35 -7.76
CA ASP A 340 26.79 -2.48 -6.78
C ASP A 340 26.06 -2.56 -5.44
N GLU A 341 25.59 -3.77 -5.13
CA GLU A 341 24.89 -4.09 -3.88
C GLU A 341 25.78 -3.71 -2.67
N SER A 342 27.10 -3.64 -2.87
CA SER A 342 28.03 -3.19 -1.83
C SER A 342 27.87 -1.70 -1.48
N ASN A 343 27.31 -0.89 -2.38
CA ASN A 343 26.99 0.51 -2.14
C ASN A 343 25.55 0.73 -1.63
N ALA A 344 24.72 -0.31 -1.52
CA ALA A 344 23.38 -0.16 -0.95
C ALA A 344 23.48 0.27 0.53
N LEU A 345 22.54 1.13 0.94
CA LEU A 345 22.49 1.65 2.30
C LEU A 345 21.78 0.64 3.21
N TYR A 346 22.42 0.28 4.32
CA TYR A 346 21.88 -0.64 5.31
C TYR A 346 21.72 0.03 6.67
N SER A 347 20.65 -0.29 7.38
CA SER A 347 20.34 0.27 8.70
C SER A 347 21.39 -0.05 9.77
N GLY A 348 22.09 -1.18 9.65
CA GLY A 348 23.21 -1.50 10.54
C GLY A 348 24.34 -0.48 10.46
N ARG A 349 24.67 -0.01 9.25
CA ARG A 349 25.71 1.01 9.01
C ARG A 349 25.28 2.38 9.53
N LEU A 350 24.02 2.76 9.32
CA LEU A 350 23.47 4.02 9.84
C LEU A 350 23.55 4.09 11.38
N ARG A 351 23.30 2.99 12.09
CA ARG A 351 23.46 2.94 13.57
C ARG A 351 24.91 3.10 14.00
N GLN A 352 25.85 2.49 13.27
CA GLN A 352 27.29 2.63 13.56
C GLN A 352 27.76 4.08 13.41
N GLU A 353 27.18 4.82 12.46
CA GLU A 353 27.45 6.24 12.22
C GLU A 353 26.62 7.18 13.12
N GLY A 354 25.70 6.64 13.95
CA GLY A 354 24.86 7.44 14.85
C GLY A 354 23.78 8.28 14.15
N ILE A 355 23.39 7.90 12.92
CA ILE A 355 22.35 8.59 12.15
C ILE A 355 20.95 8.17 12.61
N ILE A 356 20.77 6.90 13.01
CA ILE A 356 19.49 6.33 13.51
C ILE A 356 19.64 5.61 14.84
#